data_AF-A0A1V5Z3F6-F1
#
_entry.id   AF-A0A1V5Z3F6-F1
#
_cell.length_a   1.000
_cell.length_b   1.000
_cell.length_c   1.000
_cell.angle_alpha   90.00
_cell.angle_beta   90.00
_cell.angle_gamma   90.00
#
_symmetry.space_group_name_H-M   'P 1'
#
loop_
_entity.id
_entity.type
_entity.pdbx_description
1 polymer ?
#
loop_
_entity_poly.entity_id
_entity_poly.type
_entity_poly.pdbx_seq_one_letter_code
_entity_poly.pdbx_strand_id
1 'polypeptide(L)'
;MNGGARAINIGGSTGFEYFRPPLELNGPNAESRNIRVIANLFRGSETPVAFVGTVQSLVANNTIIEPTRWLMRILQETVSSGGYTFLPCSSNQFANNLVYFNRTNISTYVNIGPNTDAASFEFANNLWYAFNQPNQSRPTLPAAETDGVYELNPQFVDAAAGNFAITTNSPAAGKGRRLPKVWADLLEHCYANPPSIGAFEAKPLPPDRADADGDLMPDLWEAENGLDRDDPNDAALDADNDGLSNFAEYLAGTDPRDPQSVFVLRGWQLLAGDFAFHYATVTGRTYRVQARDAATTDLWADVATTNGTGTDVEFRTLLSTAARLFRVKVQLAE
;
A
#
# COMPACT_ATOMS: atom_id res chain seq x y z
N MET A 1 -9.83 26.70 6.67
CA MET A 1 -11.19 26.15 6.91
C MET A 1 -11.16 25.35 8.21
N ASN A 2 -12.23 25.40 9.00
CA ASN A 2 -12.38 24.66 10.26
C ASN A 2 -13.40 23.53 10.02
N GLY A 3 -13.08 22.30 10.42
CA GLY A 3 -13.94 21.12 10.23
C GLY A 3 -15.21 21.04 11.09
N GLY A 4 -15.56 22.08 11.85
CA GLY A 4 -16.83 22.16 12.59
C GLY A 4 -16.95 21.15 13.73
N ALA A 5 -18.17 20.74 14.09
CA ALA A 5 -18.39 19.83 15.22
C ALA A 5 -17.84 18.41 14.95
N ARG A 6 -18.08 17.88 13.75
CA ARG A 6 -17.52 16.61 13.28
C ARG A 6 -17.11 16.79 11.83
N ALA A 7 -15.81 16.66 11.51
CA ALA A 7 -15.35 16.86 10.13
C ALA A 7 -15.72 15.68 9.23
N ILE A 8 -15.54 14.44 9.72
CA ILE A 8 -16.12 13.24 9.13
C ILE A 8 -16.89 12.44 10.19
N ASN A 9 -18.08 11.99 9.83
CA ASN A 9 -18.94 11.13 10.65
C ASN A 9 -19.18 9.82 9.89
N ILE A 10 -18.58 8.73 10.36
CA ILE A 10 -18.60 7.42 9.71
C ILE A 10 -19.74 6.61 10.32
N GLY A 11 -20.86 6.54 9.60
CA GLY A 11 -22.15 6.08 10.11
C GLY A 11 -22.97 7.24 10.69
N GLY A 12 -23.71 7.02 11.78
CA GLY A 12 -24.70 7.97 12.29
C GLY A 12 -25.85 7.34 13.07
N SER A 13 -27.01 7.99 12.95
CA SER A 13 -28.29 7.65 13.59
C SER A 13 -29.38 7.59 12.53
N THR A 14 -29.27 6.61 11.63
CA THR A 14 -30.16 6.47 10.48
C THR A 14 -31.49 5.83 10.91
N GLY A 15 -32.61 6.43 10.48
CA GLY A 15 -33.93 5.80 10.64
C GLY A 15 -34.00 4.48 9.87
N PHE A 16 -34.64 3.46 10.45
CA PHE A 16 -34.62 2.08 9.92
C PHE A 16 -35.11 1.97 8.46
N GLU A 17 -36.04 2.83 8.06
CA GLU A 17 -36.59 2.91 6.71
C GLU A 17 -35.60 3.44 5.65
N TYR A 18 -34.51 4.11 6.08
CA TYR A 18 -33.54 4.75 5.19
C TYR A 18 -32.30 3.90 4.92
N PHE A 19 -32.14 2.76 5.59
CA PHE A 19 -31.01 1.85 5.37
C PHE A 19 -31.00 1.29 3.95
N ARG A 20 -29.82 1.31 3.32
CA ARG A 20 -29.58 0.72 1.99
C ARG A 20 -28.31 -0.13 2.02
N PRO A 21 -28.40 -1.45 1.76
CA PRO A 21 -29.65 -2.22 1.58
C PRO A 21 -30.55 -2.17 2.84
N PRO A 22 -31.85 -2.49 2.73
CA PRO A 22 -32.75 -2.56 3.87
C PRO A 22 -32.22 -3.48 4.98
N LEU A 23 -32.59 -3.18 6.23
CA LEU A 23 -32.18 -3.98 7.38
C LEU A 23 -32.68 -5.43 7.30
N GLU A 24 -31.83 -6.35 7.73
CA GLU A 24 -32.16 -7.77 7.81
C GLU A 24 -32.74 -8.11 9.18
N LEU A 25 -33.92 -8.74 9.19
CA LEU A 25 -34.51 -9.30 10.41
C LEU A 25 -33.66 -10.46 10.92
N ASN A 26 -33.35 -10.47 12.22
CA ASN A 26 -32.54 -11.50 12.88
C ASN A 26 -31.11 -11.68 12.31
N GLY A 27 -30.62 -10.73 11.51
CA GLY A 27 -29.26 -10.70 10.97
C GLY A 27 -28.41 -9.58 11.58
N PRO A 28 -27.07 -9.65 11.47
CA PRO A 28 -26.20 -8.57 11.94
C PRO A 28 -26.29 -7.36 11.00
N ASN A 29 -26.88 -6.28 11.49
CA ASN A 29 -26.89 -4.98 10.82
C ASN A 29 -25.76 -4.09 11.34
N ALA A 30 -25.38 -3.07 10.57
CA ALA A 30 -24.45 -2.04 11.01
C ALA A 30 -24.83 -0.74 10.31
N GLU A 31 -24.53 0.38 10.95
CA GLU A 31 -24.82 1.71 10.41
C GLU A 31 -24.06 1.96 9.10
N SER A 32 -22.81 1.51 9.06
CA SER A 32 -21.99 1.47 7.85
C SER A 32 -20.90 0.41 7.99
N ARG A 33 -20.34 -0.02 6.86
CA ARG A 33 -19.29 -1.03 6.80
C ARG A 33 -18.21 -0.61 5.82
N ASN A 34 -16.95 -0.93 6.14
CA ASN A 34 -15.83 -0.82 5.20
C ASN A 34 -15.65 0.59 4.60
N ILE A 35 -15.98 1.65 5.33
CA ILE A 35 -15.72 3.02 4.90
C ILE A 35 -14.24 3.30 5.02
N ARG A 36 -13.68 3.96 4.00
CA ARG A 36 -12.25 4.27 3.87
C ARG A 36 -12.09 5.79 3.89
N VAL A 37 -11.36 6.32 4.86
CA VAL A 37 -11.02 7.75 4.97
C VAL A 37 -9.51 7.86 4.91
N ILE A 38 -8.99 8.09 3.71
CA ILE A 38 -7.59 7.91 3.37
C ILE A 38 -6.98 9.21 2.88
N ALA A 39 -5.76 9.53 3.31
CA ALA A 39 -4.95 10.62 2.75
C ALA A 39 -5.61 12.02 2.81
N ASN A 40 -6.40 12.31 3.85
CA ASN A 40 -7.07 13.61 3.98
C ASN A 40 -6.30 14.57 4.92
N LEU A 41 -6.44 15.87 4.66
CA LEU A 41 -6.02 16.93 5.57
C LEU A 41 -7.22 17.52 6.33
N PHE A 42 -7.32 17.22 7.62
CA PHE A 42 -8.30 17.82 8.52
C PHE A 42 -7.71 19.03 9.23
N ARG A 43 -8.41 20.17 9.21
CA ARG A 43 -7.98 21.40 9.90
C ARG A 43 -9.06 21.85 10.89
N GLY A 44 -8.70 21.98 12.16
CA GLY A 44 -9.65 22.25 13.24
C GLY A 44 -10.58 21.07 13.50
N SER A 45 -11.79 21.40 13.99
CA SER A 45 -12.88 20.52 14.40
C SER A 45 -12.90 20.14 15.89
N GLU A 46 -14.09 20.13 16.51
CA GLU A 46 -14.26 19.56 17.86
C GLU A 46 -13.93 18.07 17.87
N THR A 47 -14.22 17.38 16.77
CA THR A 47 -13.88 15.97 16.54
C THR A 47 -13.63 15.77 15.05
N PRO A 48 -12.38 15.73 14.60
CA PRO A 48 -12.07 15.51 13.19
C PRO A 48 -12.70 14.22 12.66
N VAL A 49 -12.65 13.14 13.44
CA VAL A 49 -13.13 11.81 13.05
C VAL A 49 -14.07 11.23 14.10
N ALA A 50 -15.30 10.91 13.72
CA ALA A 50 -16.25 10.19 14.54
C ALA A 50 -16.63 8.85 13.89
N PHE A 51 -16.32 7.75 14.57
CA PHE A 51 -16.83 6.42 14.26
C PHE A 51 -18.18 6.25 14.97
N VAL A 52 -19.27 6.07 14.23
CA VAL A 52 -20.63 6.04 14.77
C VAL A 52 -21.39 4.83 14.22
N GLY A 53 -21.39 3.72 14.97
CA GLY A 53 -22.06 2.48 14.56
C GLY A 53 -21.43 1.77 13.34
N THR A 54 -20.27 2.23 12.90
CA THR A 54 -19.52 1.63 11.78
C THR A 54 -18.71 0.42 12.23
N VAL A 55 -18.56 -0.55 11.33
CA VAL A 55 -17.67 -1.71 11.52
C VAL A 55 -16.69 -1.86 10.36
N GLN A 56 -15.49 -2.36 10.64
CA GLN A 56 -14.46 -2.68 9.62
C GLN A 56 -14.03 -1.48 8.75
N SER A 57 -14.22 -0.27 9.23
CA SER A 57 -13.81 0.95 8.52
C SER A 57 -12.35 1.31 8.84
N LEU A 58 -11.69 1.96 7.89
CA LEU A 58 -10.29 2.34 7.96
C LEU A 58 -10.16 3.86 7.84
N VAL A 59 -9.54 4.47 8.84
CA VAL A 59 -9.10 5.86 8.81
C VAL A 59 -7.59 5.84 8.80
N ALA A 60 -6.98 6.13 7.65
CA ALA A 60 -5.54 6.01 7.52
C ALA A 60 -4.85 7.08 6.70
N ASN A 61 -3.58 7.29 7.01
CA ASN A 61 -2.74 8.27 6.32
C ASN A 61 -3.35 9.68 6.30
N ASN A 62 -4.15 10.06 7.30
CA ASN A 62 -4.69 11.42 7.38
C ASN A 62 -3.75 12.31 8.19
N THR A 63 -3.67 13.59 7.83
CA THR A 63 -3.05 14.62 8.66
C THR A 63 -4.15 15.42 9.35
N ILE A 64 -4.19 15.35 10.67
CA ILE A 64 -5.20 15.99 11.52
C ILE A 64 -4.53 17.12 12.30
N ILE A 65 -4.94 18.34 12.00
CA ILE A 65 -4.37 19.57 12.54
C ILE A 65 -5.36 20.23 13.51
N GLU A 66 -4.93 20.39 14.74
CA GLU A 66 -5.57 21.18 15.80
C GLU A 66 -7.05 20.84 16.08
N PRO A 67 -7.37 19.57 16.42
CA PRO A 67 -8.66 19.26 17.04
C PRO A 67 -8.88 20.11 18.30
N THR A 68 -10.12 20.55 18.53
CA THR A 68 -10.44 21.53 19.57
C THR A 68 -11.11 20.95 20.81
N ARG A 69 -11.41 19.64 20.84
CA ARG A 69 -12.04 19.01 22.01
C ARG A 69 -11.68 17.54 22.20
N TRP A 70 -11.76 16.75 21.14
CA TRP A 70 -11.45 15.32 21.12
C TRP A 70 -10.62 14.98 19.89
N LEU A 71 -9.67 14.04 20.00
CA LEU A 71 -8.92 13.57 18.83
C LEU A 71 -9.81 12.72 17.92
N MET A 72 -10.69 11.92 18.53
CA MET A 72 -11.73 11.17 17.83
C MET A 72 -12.88 10.78 18.77
N ARG A 73 -13.99 10.34 18.17
CA ARG A 73 -15.14 9.77 18.89
C ARG A 73 -15.43 8.36 18.40
N ILE A 74 -15.84 7.50 19.34
CA ILE A 74 -16.33 6.15 19.07
C ILE A 74 -17.70 6.03 19.72
N LEU A 75 -18.75 5.94 18.93
CA LEU A 75 -20.14 6.03 19.38
C LEU A 75 -20.99 4.92 18.77
N GLN A 76 -22.08 4.60 19.47
CA GLN A 76 -23.17 3.80 18.95
C GLN A 76 -24.48 4.59 19.11
N GLU A 77 -24.94 5.24 18.04
CA GLU A 77 -26.18 6.02 18.07
C GLU A 77 -27.41 5.15 17.71
N THR A 78 -27.28 4.26 16.72
CA THR A 78 -28.31 3.26 16.38
C THR A 78 -28.10 1.96 17.17
N VAL A 79 -29.11 1.48 17.90
CA VAL A 79 -29.02 0.23 18.69
C VAL A 79 -30.10 -0.79 18.30
N SER A 80 -29.84 -2.06 18.62
CA SER A 80 -30.78 -3.17 18.38
C SER A 80 -32.17 -2.88 18.95
N SER A 81 -33.17 -2.86 18.07
CA SER A 81 -34.58 -2.69 18.43
C SER A 81 -35.48 -3.11 17.27
N GLY A 82 -36.78 -3.30 17.53
CA GLY A 82 -37.76 -3.57 16.46
C GLY A 82 -37.54 -4.86 15.65
N GLY A 83 -36.83 -5.86 16.20
CA GLY A 83 -36.48 -7.10 15.51
C GLY A 83 -35.18 -7.04 14.71
N TYR A 84 -34.50 -5.90 14.71
CA TYR A 84 -33.18 -5.73 14.09
C TYR A 84 -32.08 -5.82 15.13
N THR A 85 -31.03 -6.58 14.81
CA THR A 85 -29.81 -6.66 15.61
C THR A 85 -28.73 -5.81 14.96
N PHE A 86 -28.08 -4.94 15.73
CA PHE A 86 -26.95 -4.15 15.27
C PHE A 86 -25.66 -4.63 15.94
N LEU A 87 -24.61 -4.75 15.13
CA LEU A 87 -23.25 -4.89 15.62
C LEU A 87 -22.84 -3.60 16.35
N PRO A 88 -22.12 -3.70 17.48
CA PRO A 88 -21.52 -2.52 18.09
C PRO A 88 -20.47 -1.92 17.16
N CYS A 89 -20.16 -0.63 17.35
CA CYS A 89 -19.08 0.03 16.64
C CYS A 89 -17.76 -0.66 17.04
N SER A 90 -17.17 -1.40 16.11
CA SER A 90 -16.13 -2.40 16.38
C SER A 90 -15.22 -2.62 15.18
N SER A 91 -14.05 -3.20 15.43
CA SER A 91 -13.13 -3.71 14.40
C SER A 91 -12.73 -2.66 13.36
N ASN A 92 -12.72 -1.39 13.73
CA ASN A 92 -12.25 -0.30 12.87
C ASN A 92 -10.77 -0.05 13.12
N GLN A 93 -10.09 0.53 12.13
CA GLN A 93 -8.66 0.78 12.16
C GLN A 93 -8.38 2.28 12.08
N PHE A 94 -7.45 2.75 12.92
CA PHE A 94 -6.88 4.09 12.87
C PHE A 94 -5.36 3.95 12.73
N ALA A 95 -4.86 4.01 11.49
CA ALA A 95 -3.47 3.66 11.17
C ALA A 95 -2.75 4.72 10.34
N ASN A 96 -1.43 4.88 10.51
CA ASN A 96 -0.63 5.83 9.72
C ASN A 96 -1.10 7.30 9.79
N ASN A 97 -1.90 7.71 10.77
CA ASN A 97 -2.38 9.09 10.84
C ASN A 97 -1.39 9.98 11.59
N LEU A 98 -1.26 11.22 11.16
CA LEU A 98 -0.46 12.25 11.82
C LEU A 98 -1.42 13.21 12.54
N VAL A 99 -1.39 13.23 13.87
CA VAL A 99 -2.25 14.07 14.71
C VAL A 99 -1.41 15.11 15.44
N TYR A 100 -1.53 16.36 14.98
CA TYR A 100 -0.87 17.53 15.53
C TYR A 100 -1.87 18.37 16.32
N PHE A 101 -1.71 18.51 17.63
CA PHE A 101 -2.77 19.10 18.47
C PHE A 101 -2.25 19.96 19.61
N ASN A 102 -3.09 20.90 20.06
CA ASN A 102 -2.86 21.65 21.28
C ASN A 102 -3.45 20.85 22.45
N ARG A 103 -2.58 20.32 23.31
CA ARG A 103 -2.99 19.53 24.47
C ARG A 103 -3.98 20.26 25.36
N THR A 104 -3.87 21.58 25.53
CA THR A 104 -4.76 22.35 26.41
C THR A 104 -6.21 22.36 25.90
N ASN A 105 -6.42 22.20 24.60
CA ASN A 105 -7.76 22.17 24.00
C ASN A 105 -8.43 20.79 24.12
N ILE A 106 -7.65 19.73 24.38
CA ILE A 106 -8.17 18.36 24.40
C ILE A 106 -8.74 18.03 25.78
N SER A 107 -10.06 17.86 25.85
CA SER A 107 -10.75 17.45 27.07
C SER A 107 -10.53 15.96 27.37
N THR A 108 -10.71 15.12 26.37
CA THR A 108 -10.46 13.68 26.41
C THR A 108 -9.85 13.28 25.07
N TYR A 109 -8.87 12.37 25.04
CA TYR A 109 -8.26 11.97 23.77
C TYR A 109 -9.28 11.29 22.86
N VAL A 110 -9.89 10.21 23.35
CA VAL A 110 -10.93 9.45 22.65
C VAL A 110 -12.19 9.51 23.48
N ASN A 111 -13.26 10.12 22.95
CA ASN A 111 -14.56 10.10 23.62
C ASN A 111 -15.36 8.87 23.16
N ILE A 112 -15.57 7.94 24.10
CA ILE A 112 -16.20 6.64 23.86
C ILE A 112 -17.60 6.65 24.47
N GLY A 113 -18.61 6.34 23.66
CA GLY A 113 -20.00 6.19 24.08
C GLY A 113 -20.32 4.79 24.59
N PRO A 114 -21.50 4.59 25.21
CA PRO A 114 -21.97 3.25 25.57
C PRO A 114 -22.24 2.40 24.31
N ASN A 115 -22.36 1.07 24.51
CA ASN A 115 -22.73 0.09 23.48
C ASN A 115 -21.74 -0.02 22.29
N THR A 116 -20.50 0.42 22.46
CA THR A 116 -19.41 0.23 21.50
C THR A 116 -18.49 -0.89 21.95
N ASP A 117 -17.83 -1.57 21.02
CA ASP A 117 -16.71 -2.46 21.30
C ASP A 117 -15.40 -1.76 20.91
N ALA A 118 -15.07 -0.69 21.64
CA ALA A 118 -13.89 0.12 21.34
C ALA A 118 -12.57 -0.62 21.55
N ALA A 119 -12.56 -1.68 22.38
CA ALA A 119 -11.37 -2.49 22.63
C ALA A 119 -10.97 -3.34 21.42
N SER A 120 -11.90 -3.57 20.48
CA SER A 120 -11.65 -4.28 19.22
C SER A 120 -11.01 -3.40 18.13
N PHE A 121 -10.81 -2.10 18.37
CA PHE A 121 -10.17 -1.21 17.41
C PHE A 121 -8.68 -1.51 17.28
N GLU A 122 -8.15 -1.27 16.09
CA GLU A 122 -6.72 -1.32 15.84
C GLU A 122 -6.14 0.09 15.72
N PHE A 123 -5.04 0.34 16.44
CA PHE A 123 -4.23 1.54 16.31
C PHE A 123 -2.81 1.13 15.91
N ALA A 124 -2.29 1.69 14.83
CA ALA A 124 -0.96 1.33 14.34
C ALA A 124 -0.26 2.50 13.65
N ASN A 125 1.04 2.69 13.92
CA ASN A 125 1.90 3.60 13.18
C ASN A 125 1.35 5.05 13.10
N ASN A 126 0.61 5.53 14.10
CA ASN A 126 0.20 6.93 14.10
C ASN A 126 1.31 7.79 14.72
N LEU A 127 1.43 9.03 14.24
CA LEU A 127 2.26 10.05 14.87
C LEU A 127 1.36 10.97 15.68
N TRP A 128 1.60 11.08 16.98
CA TRP A 128 0.91 11.99 17.87
C TRP A 128 1.87 13.07 18.35
N TYR A 129 1.49 14.33 18.18
CA TYR A 129 2.31 15.46 18.63
C TYR A 129 1.47 16.57 19.26
N ALA A 130 1.56 16.64 20.60
CA ALA A 130 1.04 17.74 21.41
C ALA A 130 2.01 18.92 21.37
N PHE A 131 1.87 19.84 20.42
CA PHE A 131 2.93 20.83 20.14
C PHE A 131 3.23 21.79 21.30
N ASN A 132 2.26 22.04 22.18
CA ASN A 132 2.45 22.91 23.36
C ASN A 132 2.92 22.13 24.60
N GLN A 133 2.77 20.81 24.62
CA GLN A 133 3.16 19.92 25.73
C GLN A 133 3.63 18.56 25.18
N PRO A 134 4.82 18.48 24.55
CA PRO A 134 5.24 17.28 23.81
C PRO A 134 5.22 15.99 24.62
N ASN A 135 5.51 16.05 25.93
CA ASN A 135 5.43 14.92 26.86
C ASN A 135 4.01 14.39 27.12
N GLN A 136 2.98 15.06 26.61
CA GLN A 136 1.59 14.63 26.64
C GLN A 136 1.06 14.30 25.25
N SER A 137 1.95 13.95 24.31
CA SER A 137 1.55 13.55 22.97
C SER A 137 0.86 12.19 22.94
N ARG A 138 1.19 11.29 23.87
CA ARG A 138 0.65 9.92 23.89
C ARG A 138 -0.80 9.90 24.41
N PRO A 139 -1.79 9.58 23.56
CA PRO A 139 -3.18 9.49 24.00
C PRO A 139 -3.43 8.22 24.82
N THR A 140 -4.46 8.26 25.67
CA THR A 140 -5.07 7.05 26.22
C THR A 140 -6.04 6.48 25.19
N LEU A 141 -5.69 5.33 24.61
CA LEU A 141 -6.46 4.63 23.57
C LEU A 141 -7.22 3.44 24.17
N PRO A 142 -8.36 3.02 23.57
CA PRO A 142 -9.13 1.88 24.05
C PRO A 142 -8.49 0.51 23.73
N ALA A 143 -7.52 0.49 22.82
CA ALA A 143 -6.69 -0.67 22.49
C ALA A 143 -5.22 -0.23 22.40
N ALA A 144 -4.31 -1.18 22.57
CA ALA A 144 -2.89 -0.90 22.46
C ALA A 144 -2.52 -0.49 21.03
N GLU A 145 -1.66 0.52 20.90
CA GLU A 145 -1.11 0.93 19.61
C GLU A 145 0.22 0.25 19.34
N THR A 146 0.41 -0.25 18.13
CA THR A 146 1.68 -0.80 17.63
C THR A 146 2.45 0.26 16.85
N ASP A 147 3.77 0.36 17.07
CA ASP A 147 4.69 1.22 16.31
C ASP A 147 4.30 2.71 16.23
N GLY A 148 3.57 3.21 17.24
CA GLY A 148 3.22 4.63 17.35
C GLY A 148 4.44 5.53 17.56
N VAL A 149 4.42 6.70 16.93
CA VAL A 149 5.42 7.77 17.09
C VAL A 149 4.85 8.84 18.01
N TYR A 150 5.54 9.16 19.10
CA TYR A 150 5.07 10.13 20.09
C TYR A 150 6.12 11.20 20.34
N GLU A 151 5.68 12.41 20.68
CA GLU A 151 6.52 13.51 21.19
C GLU A 151 7.52 14.11 20.18
N LEU A 152 7.64 13.51 19.00
CA LEU A 152 8.50 13.97 17.93
C LEU A 152 7.73 14.96 17.03
N ASN A 153 8.31 16.14 16.85
CA ASN A 153 7.74 17.16 15.96
C ASN A 153 7.72 16.63 14.52
N PRO A 154 6.57 16.69 13.81
CA PRO A 154 6.44 16.18 12.45
C PRO A 154 7.28 16.94 11.40
N GLN A 155 7.91 18.06 11.75
CA GLN A 155 8.74 18.86 10.84
C GLN A 155 8.00 19.23 9.54
N PHE A 156 6.83 19.85 9.71
CA PHE A 156 6.08 20.42 8.59
C PHE A 156 6.92 21.47 7.85
N VAL A 157 6.74 21.57 6.53
CA VAL A 157 7.46 22.52 5.67
C VAL A 157 7.20 23.97 6.11
N ASP A 158 5.93 24.34 6.29
CA ASP A 158 5.55 25.66 6.81
C ASP A 158 4.14 25.64 7.41
N ALA A 159 4.03 25.15 8.65
CA ALA A 159 2.75 25.05 9.35
C ALA A 159 2.09 26.43 9.56
N ALA A 160 2.88 27.51 9.69
CA ALA A 160 2.36 28.86 9.91
C ALA A 160 1.67 29.41 8.65
N ALA A 161 2.19 29.08 7.46
CA ALA A 161 1.53 29.34 6.19
C ALA A 161 0.42 28.31 5.85
N GLY A 162 0.23 27.27 6.69
CA GLY A 162 -0.74 26.20 6.47
C GLY A 162 -0.27 25.12 5.50
N ASN A 163 1.04 25.03 5.23
CA ASN A 163 1.66 23.94 4.50
C ASN A 163 2.07 22.83 5.49
N PHE A 164 1.23 21.80 5.54
CA PHE A 164 1.42 20.63 6.41
C PHE A 164 2.06 19.44 5.71
N ALA A 165 2.67 19.65 4.54
CA ALA A 165 3.58 18.65 3.97
C ALA A 165 4.75 18.42 4.93
N ILE A 166 5.30 17.21 4.93
CA ILE A 166 6.44 16.83 5.77
C ILE A 166 7.72 16.79 4.94
N THR A 167 8.86 16.99 5.59
CA THR A 167 10.17 16.87 4.95
C THR A 167 10.71 15.43 5.02
N THR A 168 11.74 15.11 4.23
CA THR A 168 12.42 13.80 4.28
C THR A 168 13.07 13.47 5.62
N ASN A 169 13.34 14.48 6.46
CA ASN A 169 13.90 14.30 7.80
C ASN A 169 12.84 14.13 8.88
N SER A 170 11.56 14.26 8.50
CA SER A 170 10.44 14.13 9.42
C SER A 170 10.47 12.77 10.13
N PRO A 171 10.13 12.71 11.44
CA PRO A 171 9.91 11.45 12.12
C PRO A 171 8.72 10.66 11.57
N ALA A 172 7.88 11.25 10.71
CA ALA A 172 6.82 10.55 10.00
C ALA A 172 7.32 9.84 8.72
N ALA A 173 8.45 10.27 8.16
CA ALA A 173 8.95 9.77 6.88
C ALA A 173 9.32 8.29 6.98
N GLY A 174 8.69 7.44 6.16
CA GLY A 174 8.93 6.00 6.12
C GLY A 174 8.66 5.27 7.44
N LYS A 175 7.68 5.73 8.23
CA LYS A 175 7.28 5.11 9.52
C LYS A 175 5.87 4.51 9.52
N GLY A 176 5.14 4.66 8.42
CA GLY A 176 3.86 3.99 8.23
C GLY A 176 4.02 2.51 7.91
N ARG A 177 2.91 1.78 7.98
CA ARG A 177 2.79 0.42 7.45
C ARG A 177 2.08 0.44 6.10
N ARG A 178 2.42 -0.48 5.21
CA ARG A 178 1.65 -0.65 3.97
C ARG A 178 0.24 -1.15 4.30
N LEU A 179 -0.75 -0.53 3.67
CA LEU A 179 -2.17 -0.88 3.84
C LEU A 179 -2.72 -1.35 2.50
N PRO A 180 -3.52 -2.43 2.47
CA PRO A 180 -4.16 -2.87 1.24
C PRO A 180 -5.07 -1.77 0.67
N LYS A 181 -4.98 -1.54 -0.64
CA LYS A 181 -5.81 -0.58 -1.37
C LYS A 181 -5.63 0.87 -0.91
N VAL A 182 -4.41 1.25 -0.55
CA VAL A 182 -3.99 2.61 -0.16
C VAL A 182 -2.64 2.91 -0.83
N TRP A 183 -2.68 3.66 -1.94
CA TRP A 183 -1.54 3.71 -2.86
C TRP A 183 -0.86 5.07 -2.94
N ALA A 184 -1.61 6.15 -2.68
CA ALA A 184 -1.12 7.50 -2.87
C ALA A 184 -1.52 8.46 -1.75
N ASP A 185 -0.72 9.51 -1.61
CA ASP A 185 -0.95 10.60 -0.69
C ASP A 185 -2.02 11.59 -1.19
N LEU A 186 -2.25 12.68 -0.45
CA LEU A 186 -3.25 13.70 -0.78
C LEU A 186 -3.01 14.37 -2.14
N LEU A 187 -1.77 14.34 -2.62
CA LEU A 187 -1.35 14.94 -3.89
C LEU A 187 -1.25 13.88 -5.01
N GLU A 188 -1.80 12.69 -4.77
CA GLU A 188 -1.74 11.54 -5.69
C GLU A 188 -0.31 11.03 -5.93
N HIS A 189 0.64 11.35 -5.05
CA HIS A 189 1.97 10.77 -5.12
C HIS A 189 1.99 9.38 -4.50
N CYS A 190 2.60 8.43 -5.20
CA CYS A 190 2.69 7.06 -4.74
C CYS A 190 3.53 6.95 -3.48
N TYR A 191 3.02 6.19 -2.51
CA TYR A 191 3.67 5.97 -1.24
C TYR A 191 4.99 5.20 -1.41
N ALA A 192 5.97 5.53 -0.58
CA ALA A 192 7.18 4.72 -0.45
C ALA A 192 6.91 3.41 0.31
N ASN A 193 7.89 2.51 0.33
CA ASN A 193 7.86 1.32 1.19
C ASN A 193 9.05 1.35 2.18
N PRO A 194 8.81 1.49 3.49
CA PRO A 194 7.52 1.80 4.14
C PRO A 194 6.99 3.22 3.80
N PRO A 195 5.66 3.46 3.86
CA PRO A 195 5.08 4.76 3.56
C PRO A 195 5.36 5.78 4.66
N SER A 196 5.18 7.05 4.35
CA SER A 196 5.13 8.12 5.35
C SER A 196 3.83 8.08 6.16
N ILE A 197 3.90 8.48 7.43
CA ILE A 197 2.72 8.73 8.28
C ILE A 197 2.10 10.07 7.88
N GLY A 198 0.78 10.11 7.74
CA GLY A 198 0.02 11.30 7.38
C GLY A 198 -0.31 11.41 5.89
N ALA A 199 -0.89 12.55 5.53
CA ALA A 199 -1.49 12.79 4.21
C ALA A 199 -0.49 13.17 3.11
N PHE A 200 0.80 13.24 3.41
CA PHE A 200 1.84 13.64 2.46
C PHE A 200 2.99 12.65 2.51
N GLU A 201 3.42 12.15 1.36
CA GLU A 201 4.60 11.30 1.24
C GLU A 201 5.86 12.17 1.19
N ALA A 202 6.78 11.92 2.13
CA ALA A 202 8.03 12.66 2.22
C ALA A 202 9.00 12.32 1.09
N LYS A 203 8.95 11.08 0.58
CA LYS A 203 9.83 10.56 -0.47
C LYS A 203 9.02 9.76 -1.48
N PRO A 204 8.19 10.42 -2.31
CA PRO A 204 7.32 9.72 -3.24
C PRO A 204 8.13 8.90 -4.23
N LEU A 205 7.62 7.72 -4.57
CA LEU A 205 8.20 6.94 -5.67
C LEU A 205 7.89 7.66 -6.99
N PRO A 206 8.82 7.66 -7.95
CA PRO A 206 8.48 8.11 -9.29
C PRO A 206 7.36 7.19 -9.84
N PRO A 207 6.45 7.70 -10.69
CA PRO A 207 5.26 6.94 -11.12
C PRO A 207 5.57 5.60 -11.78
N ASP A 208 6.72 5.48 -12.44
CA ASP A 208 7.22 4.27 -13.11
C ASP A 208 7.71 3.18 -12.14
N ARG A 209 7.71 3.45 -10.82
CA ARG A 209 8.14 2.54 -9.76
C ARG A 209 7.10 2.36 -8.66
N ALA A 210 5.92 2.96 -8.80
CA ALA A 210 4.81 2.68 -7.92
C ALA A 210 4.39 1.22 -8.10
N ASP A 211 4.22 0.49 -7.00
CA ASP A 211 3.80 -0.90 -6.94
C ASP A 211 2.81 -0.93 -5.76
N ALA A 212 1.53 -1.15 -6.03
CA ALA A 212 0.41 -0.94 -5.12
C ALA A 212 0.14 -2.18 -4.26
N ASP A 213 0.33 -3.37 -4.81
CA ASP A 213 0.00 -4.65 -4.17
C ASP A 213 1.22 -5.45 -3.65
N GLY A 214 2.42 -5.21 -4.18
CA GLY A 214 3.71 -5.68 -3.68
C GLY A 214 4.33 -6.80 -4.44
N ASP A 215 3.88 -7.04 -5.65
CA ASP A 215 4.31 -8.18 -6.42
C ASP A 215 5.54 -7.89 -7.30
N LEU A 216 6.11 -6.68 -7.17
CA LEU A 216 7.27 -6.18 -7.90
C LEU A 216 6.99 -5.80 -9.36
N MET A 217 5.72 -5.74 -9.77
CA MET A 217 5.27 -5.11 -11.01
C MET A 217 4.85 -3.66 -10.72
N PRO A 218 5.21 -2.69 -11.58
CA PRO A 218 4.76 -1.32 -11.39
C PRO A 218 3.29 -1.12 -11.81
N ASP A 219 2.53 -0.34 -11.03
CA ASP A 219 1.11 -0.02 -11.25
C ASP A 219 0.81 0.44 -12.67
N LEU A 220 1.70 1.28 -13.23
CA LEU A 220 1.55 1.80 -14.59
C LEU A 220 1.70 0.69 -15.63
N TRP A 221 2.65 -0.22 -15.43
CA TRP A 221 2.84 -1.34 -16.33
C TRP A 221 1.66 -2.30 -16.25
N GLU A 222 1.20 -2.63 -15.04
CA GLU A 222 0.03 -3.49 -14.86
C GLU A 222 -1.21 -2.90 -15.52
N ALA A 223 -1.45 -1.60 -15.33
CA ALA A 223 -2.56 -0.88 -15.95
C ALA A 223 -2.51 -0.90 -17.48
N GLU A 224 -1.33 -0.67 -18.06
CA GLU A 224 -1.11 -0.68 -19.50
C GLU A 224 -1.30 -2.07 -20.11
N ASN A 225 -1.04 -3.13 -19.33
CA ASN A 225 -1.18 -4.53 -19.74
C ASN A 225 -2.50 -5.17 -19.27
N GLY A 226 -3.40 -4.38 -18.67
CA GLY A 226 -4.72 -4.81 -18.23
C GLY A 226 -4.71 -5.81 -17.08
N LEU A 227 -3.68 -5.78 -16.24
CA LEU A 227 -3.56 -6.52 -14.99
C LEU A 227 -4.19 -5.72 -13.83
N ASP A 228 -4.36 -6.36 -12.67
CA ASP A 228 -4.96 -5.78 -11.48
C ASP A 228 -3.88 -5.36 -10.48
N ARG A 229 -3.49 -4.08 -10.52
CA ARG A 229 -2.51 -3.45 -9.60
C ARG A 229 -2.80 -3.61 -8.10
N ASP A 230 -3.97 -4.16 -7.75
CA ASP A 230 -4.42 -4.39 -6.39
C ASP A 230 -4.42 -5.86 -5.98
N ASP A 231 -4.08 -6.79 -6.89
CA ASP A 231 -4.06 -8.24 -6.65
C ASP A 231 -2.64 -8.81 -6.86
N PRO A 232 -1.85 -8.94 -5.77
CA PRO A 232 -0.46 -9.37 -5.90
C PRO A 232 -0.30 -10.84 -6.32
N ASN A 233 -1.42 -11.57 -6.42
CA ASN A 233 -1.41 -12.94 -6.92
C ASN A 233 -1.38 -12.98 -8.45
N ASP A 234 -1.74 -11.90 -9.12
CA ASP A 234 -1.81 -11.88 -10.57
C ASP A 234 -0.42 -11.90 -11.22
N ALA A 235 0.64 -11.40 -10.56
CA ALA A 235 2.04 -11.60 -10.94
C ALA A 235 2.41 -13.06 -11.24
N ALA A 236 1.80 -13.99 -10.51
CA ALA A 236 2.04 -15.42 -10.63
C ALA A 236 1.12 -16.12 -11.65
N LEU A 237 0.09 -15.43 -12.15
CA LEU A 237 -0.79 -15.93 -13.20
C LEU A 237 -0.13 -15.79 -14.57
N ASP A 238 -0.64 -16.57 -15.52
CA ASP A 238 -0.29 -16.56 -16.93
C ASP A 238 -1.53 -16.07 -17.69
N ALA A 239 -1.57 -14.76 -17.99
CA ALA A 239 -2.79 -14.12 -18.46
C ALA A 239 -3.16 -14.47 -19.90
N ASP A 240 -2.19 -14.88 -20.73
CA ASP A 240 -2.39 -15.24 -22.14
C ASP A 240 -2.19 -16.74 -22.46
N ASN A 241 -1.75 -17.53 -21.47
CA ASN A 241 -1.50 -18.97 -21.52
C ASN A 241 -0.31 -19.38 -22.40
N ASP A 242 0.75 -18.57 -22.42
CA ASP A 242 1.99 -18.86 -23.16
C ASP A 242 3.05 -19.64 -22.34
N GLY A 243 2.82 -19.80 -21.03
CA GLY A 243 3.68 -20.49 -20.08
C GLY A 243 4.62 -19.60 -19.27
N LEU A 244 4.59 -18.28 -19.46
CA LEU A 244 5.23 -17.28 -18.60
C LEU A 244 4.20 -16.71 -17.61
N SER A 245 4.68 -16.34 -16.42
CA SER A 245 3.83 -15.55 -15.51
C SER A 245 3.93 -14.07 -15.86
N ASN A 246 2.92 -13.29 -15.50
CA ASN A 246 2.88 -11.84 -15.72
C ASN A 246 4.16 -11.14 -15.20
N PHE A 247 4.68 -11.56 -14.03
CA PHE A 247 5.94 -11.03 -13.51
C PHE A 247 7.16 -11.43 -14.35
N ALA A 248 7.21 -12.66 -14.87
CA ALA A 248 8.28 -13.10 -15.76
C ALA A 248 8.26 -12.30 -17.07
N GLU A 249 7.07 -11.95 -17.55
CA GLU A 249 6.88 -11.11 -18.73
C GLU A 249 7.27 -9.66 -18.49
N TYR A 250 6.91 -9.09 -17.33
CA TYR A 250 7.42 -7.80 -16.89
C TYR A 250 8.96 -7.79 -16.90
N LEU A 251 9.62 -8.81 -16.33
CA LEU A 251 11.07 -8.91 -16.37
C LEU A 251 11.62 -9.07 -17.79
N ALA A 252 10.94 -9.82 -18.66
CA ALA A 252 11.35 -10.08 -20.03
C ALA A 252 11.12 -8.90 -20.99
N GLY A 253 10.14 -8.05 -20.69
CA GLY A 253 9.65 -7.00 -21.57
C GLY A 253 8.75 -7.52 -22.67
N THR A 254 7.97 -8.54 -22.35
CA THR A 254 6.92 -9.09 -23.21
C THR A 254 5.54 -8.55 -22.84
N ASP A 255 4.52 -8.93 -23.61
CA ASP A 255 3.14 -8.45 -23.45
C ASP A 255 2.29 -9.60 -22.90
N PRO A 256 1.80 -9.53 -21.65
CA PRO A 256 1.04 -10.61 -21.00
C PRO A 256 -0.37 -10.81 -21.56
N ARG A 257 -0.69 -10.13 -22.67
CA ARG A 257 -1.93 -10.28 -23.41
C ARG A 257 -1.71 -10.85 -24.80
N ASP A 258 -0.47 -11.12 -25.21
CA ASP A 258 -0.14 -11.66 -26.53
C ASP A 258 0.70 -12.93 -26.40
N PRO A 259 0.12 -14.13 -26.61
CA PRO A 259 0.83 -15.40 -26.45
C PRO A 259 1.89 -15.66 -27.53
N GLN A 260 2.14 -14.70 -28.43
CA GLN A 260 3.28 -14.69 -29.36
C GLN A 260 4.42 -13.79 -28.87
N SER A 261 4.17 -12.90 -27.93
CA SER A 261 5.14 -12.05 -27.26
C SER A 261 5.81 -12.86 -26.13
N VAL A 262 6.66 -13.81 -26.48
CA VAL A 262 7.27 -14.71 -25.48
C VAL A 262 8.80 -14.65 -25.52
N PHE A 263 9.44 -14.61 -24.34
CA PHE A 263 10.89 -14.74 -24.26
C PHE A 263 11.33 -16.19 -24.40
N VAL A 264 11.88 -16.53 -25.57
CA VAL A 264 12.34 -17.88 -25.89
C VAL A 264 13.74 -17.90 -26.49
N LEU A 265 14.51 -18.94 -26.15
CA LEU A 265 15.76 -19.27 -26.83
C LEU A 265 15.44 -19.98 -28.15
N ARG A 266 15.99 -19.47 -29.25
CA ARG A 266 15.69 -19.90 -30.61
C ARG A 266 16.94 -20.28 -31.38
N GLY A 267 16.77 -20.97 -32.50
CA GLY A 267 17.85 -21.22 -33.46
C GLY A 267 19.06 -21.94 -32.86
N TRP A 268 18.85 -22.83 -31.88
CA TRP A 268 19.97 -23.54 -31.27
C TRP A 268 20.63 -24.46 -32.30
N GLN A 269 21.96 -24.48 -32.32
CA GLN A 269 22.73 -25.22 -33.31
C GLN A 269 24.04 -25.77 -32.74
N LEU A 270 24.43 -26.93 -33.26
CA LEU A 270 25.71 -27.57 -33.01
C LEU A 270 26.50 -27.54 -34.32
N LEU A 271 27.48 -26.65 -34.45
CA LEU A 271 28.26 -26.48 -35.68
C LEU A 271 29.76 -26.52 -35.38
N ALA A 272 30.49 -27.43 -36.04
CA ALA A 272 31.96 -27.46 -36.06
C ALA A 272 32.64 -27.39 -34.68
N GLY A 273 32.00 -27.90 -33.62
CA GLY A 273 32.53 -27.85 -32.26
C GLY A 273 31.99 -26.70 -31.40
N ASP A 274 31.05 -25.89 -31.90
CA ASP A 274 30.36 -24.83 -31.16
C ASP A 274 28.92 -25.21 -30.82
N PHE A 275 28.44 -24.64 -29.71
CA PHE A 275 27.02 -24.50 -29.40
C PHE A 275 26.63 -23.02 -29.48
N ALA A 276 25.54 -22.73 -30.19
CA ALA A 276 25.00 -21.38 -30.28
C ALA A 276 23.47 -21.38 -30.18
N PHE A 277 22.91 -20.26 -29.73
CA PHE A 277 21.46 -19.99 -29.73
C PHE A 277 21.22 -18.47 -29.78
N HIS A 278 20.00 -18.10 -30.15
CA HIS A 278 19.54 -16.73 -30.28
C HIS A 278 18.48 -16.37 -29.23
N TYR A 279 18.44 -15.11 -28.82
CA TYR A 279 17.38 -14.55 -28.00
C TYR A 279 17.16 -13.07 -28.31
N ALA A 280 15.91 -12.63 -28.26
CA ALA A 280 15.58 -11.22 -28.41
C ALA A 280 15.93 -10.45 -27.14
N THR A 281 16.35 -9.20 -27.30
CA THR A 281 16.61 -8.30 -26.18
C THR A 281 15.72 -7.08 -26.24
N VAL A 282 15.38 -6.53 -25.07
CA VAL A 282 14.59 -5.31 -24.90
C VAL A 282 15.44 -4.29 -24.13
N THR A 283 15.36 -3.01 -24.52
CA THR A 283 16.08 -1.93 -23.84
C THR A 283 15.66 -1.82 -22.36
N GLY A 284 16.58 -1.40 -21.49
CA GLY A 284 16.32 -1.32 -20.04
C GLY A 284 16.41 -2.65 -19.30
N ARG A 285 16.88 -3.73 -19.96
CA ARG A 285 17.10 -5.05 -19.35
C ARG A 285 18.53 -5.53 -19.54
N THR A 286 18.99 -6.36 -18.61
CA THR A 286 20.27 -7.07 -18.66
C THR A 286 20.02 -8.57 -18.76
N TYR A 287 20.73 -9.21 -19.68
CA TYR A 287 20.66 -10.65 -19.95
C TYR A 287 21.97 -11.30 -19.52
N ARG A 288 21.87 -12.33 -18.66
CA ARG A 288 23.02 -13.14 -18.24
C ARG A 288 22.85 -14.54 -18.78
N VAL A 289 23.71 -14.94 -19.71
CA VAL A 289 23.79 -16.35 -20.11
C VAL A 289 24.52 -17.08 -18.99
N GLN A 290 23.86 -18.10 -18.46
CA GLN A 290 24.40 -18.92 -17.39
C GLN A 290 24.58 -20.35 -17.84
N ALA A 291 25.64 -20.98 -17.37
CA ALA A 291 25.91 -22.39 -17.62
C ALA A 291 26.17 -23.15 -16.31
N ARG A 292 25.86 -24.44 -16.31
CA ARG A 292 26.32 -25.39 -15.30
C ARG A 292 26.62 -26.75 -15.92
N ASP A 293 27.44 -27.55 -15.26
CA ASP A 293 27.65 -28.95 -15.65
C ASP A 293 26.33 -29.73 -15.48
N ALA A 294 25.96 -30.53 -16.48
CA ALA A 294 24.73 -31.31 -16.43
C ALA A 294 24.83 -32.51 -15.46
N ALA A 295 26.05 -32.93 -15.12
CA ALA A 295 26.31 -34.02 -14.19
C ALA A 295 26.34 -33.56 -12.72
N THR A 296 26.33 -32.26 -12.45
CA THR A 296 26.41 -31.72 -11.09
C THR A 296 25.18 -30.91 -10.71
N THR A 297 25.01 -30.70 -9.41
CA THR A 297 24.03 -29.78 -8.84
C THR A 297 24.66 -28.44 -8.49
N ASP A 298 25.78 -28.09 -9.14
CA ASP A 298 26.49 -26.86 -8.86
C ASP A 298 25.63 -25.63 -9.21
N LEU A 299 26.01 -24.50 -8.60
CA LEU A 299 25.37 -23.23 -8.88
C LEU A 299 25.62 -22.82 -10.35
N TRP A 300 24.62 -22.17 -10.94
CA TRP A 300 24.74 -21.57 -12.26
C TRP A 300 25.81 -20.48 -12.26
N ALA A 301 26.73 -20.53 -13.22
CA ALA A 301 27.77 -19.53 -13.40
C ALA A 301 27.46 -18.64 -14.62
N ASP A 302 27.65 -17.33 -14.47
CA ASP A 302 27.55 -16.37 -15.59
C ASP A 302 28.69 -16.62 -16.57
N VAL A 303 28.37 -16.81 -17.85
CA VAL A 303 29.33 -17.00 -18.95
C VAL A 303 29.30 -15.88 -19.99
N ALA A 304 28.20 -15.12 -20.04
CA ALA A 304 28.12 -13.89 -20.82
C ALA A 304 27.11 -12.92 -20.18
N THR A 305 27.29 -11.62 -20.44
CA THR A 305 26.35 -10.57 -20.04
C THR A 305 26.12 -9.62 -21.21
N THR A 306 24.86 -9.29 -21.47
CA THR A 306 24.45 -8.42 -22.57
C THR A 306 23.42 -7.41 -22.06
N ASN A 307 23.65 -6.12 -22.33
CA ASN A 307 22.63 -5.10 -22.13
C ASN A 307 21.66 -5.14 -23.31
N GLY A 308 20.37 -5.04 -23.04
CA GLY A 308 19.37 -5.14 -24.08
C GLY A 308 19.36 -3.94 -25.01
N THR A 309 19.30 -4.22 -26.31
CA THR A 309 19.39 -3.22 -27.38
C THR A 309 18.13 -3.13 -28.23
N GLY A 310 17.12 -3.96 -27.95
CA GLY A 310 15.93 -4.08 -28.82
C GLY A 310 16.15 -5.01 -30.02
N THR A 311 17.27 -5.73 -30.06
CA THR A 311 17.65 -6.58 -31.20
C THR A 311 17.90 -8.02 -30.78
N ASP A 312 17.88 -8.93 -31.75
CA ASP A 312 18.27 -10.33 -31.55
C ASP A 312 19.79 -10.45 -31.31
N VAL A 313 20.16 -11.34 -30.39
CA VAL A 313 21.55 -11.59 -29.98
C VAL A 313 21.86 -13.07 -30.11
N GLU A 314 23.00 -13.40 -30.73
CA GLU A 314 23.56 -14.75 -30.75
C GLU A 314 24.53 -14.92 -29.56
N PHE A 315 24.32 -15.96 -28.75
CA PHE A 315 25.35 -16.50 -27.85
C PHE A 315 26.04 -17.67 -28.53
N ARG A 316 27.36 -17.74 -28.43
CA ARG A 316 28.20 -18.81 -28.97
C ARG A 316 29.27 -19.23 -27.98
N THR A 317 29.48 -20.54 -27.84
CA THR A 317 30.57 -21.09 -27.01
C THR A 317 31.09 -22.40 -27.59
N LEU A 318 32.35 -22.72 -27.29
CA LEU A 318 32.96 -24.00 -27.66
C LEU A 318 32.32 -25.14 -26.86
N LEU A 319 32.05 -26.26 -27.53
CA LEU A 319 31.58 -27.49 -26.91
C LEU A 319 32.68 -28.05 -26.00
N SER A 320 32.32 -28.27 -24.73
CA SER A 320 33.13 -29.07 -23.82
C SER A 320 32.81 -30.55 -23.97
N THR A 321 33.76 -31.40 -23.57
CA THR A 321 33.54 -32.85 -23.46
C THR A 321 32.50 -33.22 -22.38
N ALA A 322 32.33 -32.36 -21.38
CA ALA A 322 31.26 -32.47 -20.38
C ALA A 322 29.95 -31.87 -20.92
N ALA A 323 28.83 -32.55 -20.66
CA ALA A 323 27.50 -32.03 -20.99
C ALA A 323 27.19 -30.80 -20.12
N ARG A 324 26.64 -29.75 -20.71
CA ARG A 324 26.30 -28.50 -20.01
C ARG A 324 24.85 -28.12 -20.23
N LEU A 325 24.26 -27.51 -19.21
CA LEU A 325 22.95 -26.87 -19.29
C LEU A 325 23.16 -25.37 -19.41
N PHE A 326 22.32 -24.72 -20.22
CA PHE A 326 22.32 -23.28 -20.42
C PHE A 326 20.96 -22.69 -20.05
N ARG A 327 20.96 -21.47 -19.52
CA ARG A 327 19.77 -20.63 -19.38
C ARG A 327 20.14 -19.16 -19.56
N VAL A 328 19.15 -18.33 -19.85
CA VAL A 328 19.31 -16.87 -19.84
C VAL A 328 18.51 -16.32 -18.67
N LYS A 329 19.18 -15.61 -17.77
CA LYS A 329 18.54 -14.86 -16.69
C LYS A 329 18.30 -13.43 -17.18
N VAL A 330 17.06 -12.96 -17.14
CA VAL A 330 16.69 -11.58 -17.46
C VAL A 330 16.45 -10.80 -16.18
N GLN A 331 16.90 -9.55 -16.15
CA GLN A 331 16.71 -8.62 -15.03
C GLN A 331 16.52 -7.21 -15.58
N LEU A 332 15.83 -6.33 -14.85
CA LEU A 332 15.84 -4.90 -15.13
C LEU A 332 17.26 -4.35 -15.00
N ALA A 333 17.63 -3.39 -15.84
CA ALA A 333 18.92 -2.69 -15.74
C ALA A 333 18.93 -1.78 -14.49
N GLU A 334 20.07 -1.72 -13.82
CA GLU A 334 20.33 -0.78 -12.70
C GLU A 334 20.49 0.66 -13.19
#